data_AF-A0A368FEF9-F1
#
_entry.id   AF-A0A368FEF9-F1
#
_cell.length_a   1.000
_cell.length_b   1.000
_cell.length_c   1.000
_cell.angle_alpha   90.00
_cell.angle_beta   90.00
_cell.angle_gamma   90.00
#
_symmetry.space_group_name_H-M   'P 1'
#
loop_
_entity.id
_entity.type
_entity.pdbx_description
1 polymer ?
#
loop_
_entity_poly.entity_id
_entity_poly.type
_entity_poly.pdbx_seq_one_letter_code
_entity_poly.pdbx_strand_id
1 'polypeptide(L)'
;MSRLQQVDSIPEMAIEPKSNLNMASIIPDSIRLPLDAYLRTRSAVDFLSALPGMLQISENPGSKYNSTVMNAMVLYVGMKAIESLHERRQRISIHTIAHTAFMDIFQNLAVQLCTEGRYLLFNAIANQLRYPNAHTHYFSCVFLFLFLNSDHDAIQEQITRILFERLVALRPHPWGLLITFIELIKNPVYNFWKYEFTRCAPEIERLFQNVANTCVTARPADSEASKA
;
A
#
# COMPACT_ATOMS: atom_id res chain seq x y z
N MET A 1 -17.78 -8.88 8.57
CA MET A 1 -16.99 -9.63 7.58
C MET A 1 -16.15 -8.62 6.82
N SER A 2 -14.83 -8.78 6.79
CA SER A 2 -13.92 -7.84 6.10
C SER A 2 -14.22 -7.87 4.60
N ARG A 3 -14.24 -6.72 3.92
CA ARG A 3 -14.47 -6.69 2.46
C ARG A 3 -13.30 -7.31 1.72
N LEU A 4 -12.10 -7.25 2.31
CA LEU A 4 -10.96 -8.01 1.80
C LEU A 4 -11.20 -9.51 1.80
N GLN A 5 -11.90 -10.09 2.79
CA GLN A 5 -12.23 -11.53 2.77
C GLN A 5 -13.11 -11.91 1.57
N GLN A 6 -13.95 -10.99 1.09
CA GLN A 6 -14.73 -11.19 -0.12
C GLN A 6 -13.86 -11.02 -1.38
N VAL A 7 -12.89 -10.11 -1.34
CA VAL A 7 -11.93 -9.86 -2.41
C VAL A 7 -10.91 -10.99 -2.55
N ASP A 8 -10.56 -11.68 -1.47
CA ASP A 8 -9.68 -12.86 -1.46
C ASP A 8 -10.25 -14.03 -2.29
N SER A 9 -11.57 -14.03 -2.52
CA SER A 9 -12.24 -15.03 -3.36
C SER A 9 -12.12 -14.76 -4.87
N ILE A 10 -11.62 -13.59 -5.27
CA ILE A 10 -11.43 -13.21 -6.68
C ILE A 10 -10.16 -13.92 -7.20
N PRO A 11 -10.27 -14.83 -8.19
CA PRO A 11 -9.11 -15.59 -8.69
C PRO A 11 -7.97 -14.72 -9.21
N GLU A 12 -8.30 -13.58 -9.81
CA GLU A 12 -7.35 -12.61 -10.36
C GLU A 12 -6.44 -12.02 -9.29
N MET A 13 -6.86 -12.00 -8.01
CA MET A 13 -6.04 -11.49 -6.90
C MET A 13 -4.84 -12.38 -6.56
N ALA A 14 -4.73 -13.57 -7.17
CA ALA A 14 -3.55 -14.43 -7.10
C ALA A 14 -2.62 -14.31 -8.32
N ILE A 15 -3.00 -13.55 -9.35
CA ILE A 15 -2.28 -13.48 -10.62
C ILE A 15 -1.45 -12.20 -10.68
N GLU A 16 -0.14 -12.34 -10.95
CA GLU A 16 0.74 -11.19 -11.13
C GLU A 16 0.42 -10.43 -12.43
N PRO A 17 0.37 -9.09 -12.40
CA PRO A 17 0.19 -8.29 -13.59
C PRO A 17 1.43 -8.38 -14.49
N LYS A 18 1.23 -8.40 -15.81
CA LYS A 18 2.34 -8.34 -16.77
C LYS A 18 3.10 -7.02 -16.60
N SER A 19 4.38 -7.10 -16.24
CA SER A 19 5.29 -5.96 -16.16
C SER A 19 6.44 -6.16 -17.15
N ASN A 20 6.66 -5.18 -18.02
CA ASN A 20 7.78 -5.16 -18.96
C ASN A 20 9.00 -4.38 -18.41
N LEU A 21 8.92 -3.88 -17.17
CA LEU A 21 9.95 -3.04 -16.59
C LEU A 21 10.93 -3.87 -15.77
N ASN A 22 12.21 -3.78 -16.12
CA ASN A 22 13.28 -4.35 -15.31
C ASN A 22 13.59 -3.41 -14.13
N MET A 23 12.88 -3.57 -13.02
CA MET A 23 13.11 -2.76 -11.82
C MET A 23 14.55 -2.87 -11.30
N ALA A 24 15.19 -4.03 -11.48
CA ALA A 24 16.56 -4.26 -11.05
C ALA A 24 17.58 -3.39 -11.79
N SER A 25 17.30 -2.93 -13.02
CA SER A 25 18.19 -2.00 -13.74
C SER A 25 18.01 -0.54 -13.32
N ILE A 26 16.91 -0.22 -12.62
CA ILE A 26 16.62 1.15 -12.15
C ILE A 26 17.23 1.38 -10.76
N ILE A 27 17.27 0.33 -9.92
CA ILE A 27 17.82 0.40 -8.58
C ILE A 27 19.36 0.28 -8.67
N PRO A 28 20.14 1.26 -8.17
CA PRO A 28 21.59 1.18 -8.16
C PRO A 28 22.09 -0.07 -7.42
N ASP A 29 23.17 -0.69 -7.89
CA ASP A 29 23.75 -1.89 -7.28
C ASP A 29 24.17 -1.68 -5.83
N SER A 30 24.54 -0.45 -5.48
CA SER A 30 24.84 -0.04 -4.10
C SER A 30 23.66 -0.26 -3.16
N ILE A 31 22.41 -0.18 -3.65
CA ILE A 31 21.18 -0.41 -2.88
C ILE A 31 20.66 -1.83 -3.11
N ARG A 32 20.66 -2.30 -4.35
CA ARG A 32 20.04 -3.56 -4.75
C ARG A 32 20.72 -4.78 -4.12
N LEU A 33 22.06 -4.83 -4.14
CA LEU A 33 22.80 -5.97 -3.60
C LEU A 33 22.59 -6.15 -2.09
N PRO A 34 22.72 -5.12 -1.23
CA PRO A 34 22.43 -5.28 0.20
C PRO A 34 20.94 -5.50 0.45
N LEU A 35 20.03 -4.93 -0.35
CA LEU A 35 18.60 -5.22 -0.28
C LEU A 35 18.33 -6.72 -0.53
N ASP A 36 18.84 -7.29 -1.61
CA ASP A 36 18.67 -8.72 -1.93
C ASP A 36 19.26 -9.62 -0.83
N ALA A 37 20.41 -9.24 -0.27
CA ALA A 37 21.01 -9.96 0.85
C ALA A 37 20.12 -9.91 2.11
N TYR A 38 19.56 -8.75 2.42
CA TYR A 38 18.64 -8.58 3.55
C TYR A 38 17.34 -9.38 3.36
N LEU A 39 16.70 -9.28 2.19
CA LEU A 39 15.44 -9.97 1.89
C LEU A 39 15.57 -11.50 2.00
N ARG A 40 16.75 -12.03 1.67
CA ARG A 40 17.05 -13.48 1.74
C ARG A 40 17.42 -13.96 3.14
N THR A 41 18.23 -13.20 3.88
CA THR A 41 18.84 -13.67 5.14
C THR A 41 18.24 -13.06 6.40
N ARG A 42 17.58 -11.90 6.29
CA ARG A 42 17.02 -11.11 7.40
C ARG A 42 18.02 -10.87 8.55
N SER A 43 19.31 -10.75 8.24
CA SER A 43 20.39 -10.73 9.24
C SER A 43 21.09 -9.39 9.40
N ALA A 44 21.21 -8.60 8.33
CA ALA A 44 21.89 -7.31 8.34
C ALA A 44 20.95 -6.19 8.84
N VAL A 45 20.66 -6.13 10.14
CA VAL A 45 19.71 -5.14 10.71
C VAL A 45 20.18 -3.70 10.47
N ASP A 46 21.49 -3.46 10.47
CA ASP A 46 22.10 -2.14 10.19
C ASP A 46 21.74 -1.61 8.79
N PHE A 47 21.45 -2.50 7.84
CA PHE A 47 20.99 -2.11 6.51
C PHE A 47 19.70 -1.29 6.58
N LEU A 48 18.77 -1.66 7.45
CA LEU A 48 17.50 -0.93 7.59
C LEU A 48 17.74 0.51 8.02
N SER A 49 18.63 0.74 8.98
CA SER A 49 19.00 2.10 9.42
C SER A 49 19.78 2.89 8.36
N ALA A 50 20.53 2.22 7.49
CA ALA A 50 21.28 2.88 6.42
C ALA A 50 20.39 3.23 5.21
N LEU A 51 19.32 2.46 4.98
CA LEU A 51 18.50 2.54 3.78
C LEU A 51 17.90 3.94 3.51
N PRO A 52 17.36 4.69 4.49
CA PRO A 52 16.90 6.06 4.26
C PRO A 52 18.00 6.97 3.70
N GLY A 53 19.23 6.87 4.22
CA GLY A 53 20.38 7.63 3.76
C GLY A 53 20.83 7.23 2.35
N MET A 54 20.70 5.96 2.00
CA MET A 54 21.01 5.46 0.64
C MET A 54 20.00 5.95 -0.41
N LEU A 55 18.77 6.24 -0.01
CA LEU A 55 17.71 6.77 -0.89
C LEU A 55 17.78 8.30 -1.06
N GLN A 56 18.50 8.97 -0.18
CA GLN A 56 18.62 10.42 -0.16
C GLN A 56 19.68 10.89 -1.17
N ILE A 57 19.32 11.88 -1.99
CA ILE A 57 20.19 12.46 -3.03
C ILE A 57 20.55 13.93 -2.75
N SER A 58 19.77 14.62 -1.91
CA SER A 58 20.04 16.01 -1.55
C SER A 58 19.42 16.38 -0.19
N GLU A 59 19.76 17.56 0.32
CA GLU A 59 19.09 18.17 1.48
C GLU A 59 18.02 19.20 1.08
N ASN A 60 17.85 19.44 -0.22
CA ASN A 60 16.96 20.48 -0.73
C ASN A 60 15.50 20.02 -0.66
N PRO A 61 14.60 20.74 0.05
CA PRO A 61 13.18 20.40 0.12
C PRO A 61 12.55 20.18 -1.26
N GLY A 62 11.80 19.09 -1.41
CA GLY A 62 11.15 18.70 -2.68
C GLY A 62 12.05 17.97 -3.67
N SER A 63 13.33 17.79 -3.35
CA SER A 63 14.28 17.00 -4.14
C SER A 63 15.21 16.14 -3.26
N LYS A 64 14.78 15.84 -2.02
CA LYS A 64 15.62 15.12 -1.07
C LYS A 64 15.85 13.67 -1.49
N TYR A 65 14.85 13.04 -2.10
CA TYR A 65 14.88 11.64 -2.47
C TYR A 65 14.66 11.44 -3.97
N ASN A 66 15.27 10.39 -4.51
CA ASN A 66 15.02 9.98 -5.87
C ASN A 66 13.69 9.21 -5.96
N SER A 67 12.64 9.86 -6.48
CA SER A 67 11.31 9.27 -6.61
C SER A 67 11.29 8.04 -7.51
N THR A 68 12.11 8.01 -8.58
CA THR A 68 12.22 6.87 -9.50
C THR A 68 12.78 5.64 -8.78
N VAL A 69 13.85 5.82 -8.00
CA VAL A 69 14.45 4.73 -7.21
C VAL A 69 13.49 4.26 -6.11
N MET A 70 12.81 5.18 -5.41
CA MET A 70 11.79 4.83 -4.41
C MET A 70 10.67 3.98 -5.03
N ASN A 71 10.13 4.40 -6.18
CA ASN A 71 9.09 3.66 -6.90
C ASN A 71 9.55 2.26 -7.33
N ALA A 72 10.75 2.17 -7.90
CA ALA A 72 11.32 0.90 -8.35
C ALA A 72 11.58 -0.05 -7.17
N MET A 73 12.14 0.47 -6.07
CA MET A 73 12.41 -0.32 -4.86
C MET A 73 11.12 -0.86 -4.23
N VAL A 74 10.10 -0.01 -4.06
CA VAL A 74 8.82 -0.44 -3.48
C VAL A 74 8.19 -1.57 -4.28
N LEU A 75 8.14 -1.42 -5.61
CA LEU A 75 7.60 -2.44 -6.49
C LEU A 75 8.47 -3.71 -6.48
N TYR A 76 9.79 -3.58 -6.52
CA TYR A 76 10.72 -4.71 -6.48
C TYR A 76 10.56 -5.54 -5.19
N VAL A 77 10.51 -4.89 -4.03
CA VAL A 77 10.29 -5.56 -2.74
C VAL A 77 8.94 -6.28 -2.72
N GLY A 78 7.87 -5.65 -3.23
CA GLY A 78 6.55 -6.27 -3.31
C GLY A 78 6.52 -7.49 -4.24
N MET A 79 7.17 -7.42 -5.41
CA MET A 79 7.28 -8.55 -6.34
C MET A 79 8.01 -9.72 -5.69
N LYS A 80 9.16 -9.46 -5.04
CA LYS A 80 9.93 -10.50 -4.34
C LYS A 80 9.16 -11.11 -3.16
N ALA A 81 8.35 -10.32 -2.47
CA ALA A 81 7.50 -10.83 -1.40
C ALA A 81 6.41 -11.78 -1.93
N ILE A 82 5.75 -11.41 -3.04
CA ILE A 82 4.73 -12.24 -3.69
C ILE A 82 5.35 -13.53 -4.22
N GLU A 83 6.50 -13.46 -4.89
CA GLU A 83 7.28 -14.62 -5.34
C GLU A 83 7.58 -15.57 -4.16
N SER A 84 8.07 -15.03 -3.03
CA SER A 84 8.35 -15.82 -1.83
C SER A 84 7.10 -16.49 -1.22
N LEU A 85 5.94 -15.82 -1.26
CA LEU A 85 4.67 -16.40 -0.82
C LEU A 85 4.23 -17.54 -1.73
N HIS A 86 4.38 -17.37 -3.06
CA HIS A 86 4.05 -18.41 -4.04
C HIS A 86 4.94 -19.64 -3.89
N GLU A 87 6.25 -19.48 -3.68
CA GLU A 87 7.19 -20.57 -3.40
C GLU A 87 6.78 -21.38 -2.15
N ARG A 88 6.32 -20.67 -1.11
CA ARG A 88 5.82 -21.28 0.14
C ARG A 88 4.39 -21.81 0.04
N ARG A 89 3.74 -21.67 -1.12
CA ARG A 89 2.32 -22.01 -1.36
C ARG A 89 1.36 -21.32 -0.37
N GLN A 90 1.71 -20.12 0.07
CA GLN A 90 0.91 -19.29 0.97
C GLN A 90 0.09 -18.28 0.18
N ARG A 91 -1.13 -18.00 0.65
CA ARG A 91 -1.97 -16.94 0.09
C ARG A 91 -1.52 -15.58 0.62
N ILE A 92 -1.70 -14.55 -0.19
CA ILE A 92 -1.54 -13.16 0.26
C ILE A 92 -2.63 -12.87 1.29
N SER A 93 -2.23 -12.37 2.45
CA SER A 93 -3.11 -11.93 3.54
C SER A 93 -2.30 -11.04 4.47
N ILE A 94 -2.98 -10.24 5.29
CA ILE A 94 -2.33 -9.39 6.32
C ILE A 94 -1.44 -10.24 7.25
N HIS A 95 -1.85 -11.47 7.59
CA HIS A 95 -1.09 -12.35 8.47
C HIS A 95 0.15 -12.96 7.82
N THR A 96 0.09 -13.28 6.52
CA THR A 96 1.21 -13.94 5.81
C THR A 96 2.29 -12.97 5.39
N ILE A 97 1.93 -11.69 5.18
CA ILE A 97 2.93 -10.63 4.92
C ILE A 97 3.57 -10.10 6.20
N ALA A 98 2.93 -10.30 7.36
CA ALA A 98 3.42 -9.86 8.65
C ALA A 98 4.73 -10.57 9.03
N HIS A 99 5.60 -9.85 9.75
CA HIS A 99 6.87 -10.39 10.28
C HIS A 99 7.80 -11.00 9.22
N THR A 100 7.80 -10.45 8.01
CA THR A 100 8.69 -10.85 6.91
C THR A 100 9.79 -9.80 6.69
N ALA A 101 10.93 -10.21 6.12
CA ALA A 101 12.00 -9.28 5.73
C ALA A 101 11.48 -8.18 4.77
N PHE A 102 10.50 -8.50 3.94
CA PHE A 102 9.85 -7.55 3.03
C PHE A 102 9.05 -6.47 3.78
N MET A 103 8.28 -6.88 4.80
CA MET A 103 7.52 -5.94 5.63
C MET A 103 8.43 -5.08 6.51
N ASP A 104 9.54 -5.64 7.01
CA ASP A 104 10.52 -4.89 7.79
C ASP A 104 11.01 -3.66 7.01
N ILE A 105 11.22 -3.76 5.70
CA ILE A 105 11.59 -2.63 4.83
C ILE A 105 10.51 -1.53 4.88
N PHE A 106 9.25 -1.88 4.66
CA PHE A 106 8.17 -0.89 4.62
C PHE A 106 7.92 -0.24 5.98
N GLN A 107 7.94 -1.03 7.07
CA GLN A 107 7.79 -0.50 8.43
C GLN A 107 8.93 0.44 8.79
N ASN A 108 10.16 0.02 8.52
CA ASN A 108 11.34 0.81 8.85
C ASN A 108 11.36 2.14 8.08
N LEU A 109 11.11 2.11 6.77
CA LEU A 109 11.02 3.33 5.97
C LEU A 109 9.86 4.23 6.41
N ALA A 110 8.71 3.67 6.77
CA ALA A 110 7.57 4.46 7.26
C ALA A 110 7.88 5.19 8.57
N VAL A 111 8.75 4.65 9.42
CA VAL A 111 9.15 5.28 10.70
C VAL A 111 10.34 6.22 10.52
N GLN A 112 11.36 5.84 9.75
CA GLN A 112 12.63 6.57 9.69
C GLN A 112 12.64 7.72 8.67
N LEU A 113 11.82 7.65 7.61
CA LEU A 113 11.79 8.72 6.62
C LEU A 113 11.12 9.98 7.18
N CYS A 114 11.61 11.14 6.75
CA CYS A 114 10.92 12.41 6.99
C CYS A 114 9.59 12.48 6.22
N THR A 115 8.78 13.52 6.47
CA THR A 115 7.48 13.75 5.82
C THR A 115 7.52 13.63 4.29
N GLU A 116 8.55 14.18 3.64
CA GLU A 116 8.74 14.10 2.18
C GLU A 116 9.01 12.66 1.72
N GLY A 117 9.90 11.94 2.41
CA GLY A 117 10.23 10.55 2.09
C GLY A 117 9.04 9.62 2.28
N ARG A 118 8.30 9.76 3.40
CA ARG A 118 7.09 8.98 3.67
C ARG A 118 6.01 9.25 2.62
N TYR A 119 5.85 10.50 2.18
CA TYR A 119 4.93 10.83 1.11
C TYR A 119 5.28 10.11 -0.20
N LEU A 120 6.57 10.06 -0.57
CA LEU A 120 7.03 9.32 -1.76
C LEU A 120 6.84 7.81 -1.60
N LEU A 121 7.17 7.25 -0.44
CA LEU A 121 6.98 5.83 -0.12
C LEU A 121 5.51 5.41 -0.28
N PHE A 122 4.60 6.11 0.39
CA PHE A 122 3.19 5.80 0.36
C PHE A 122 2.57 6.05 -1.02
N ASN A 123 3.03 7.08 -1.77
CA ASN A 123 2.62 7.23 -3.16
C ASN A 123 3.08 6.06 -4.05
N ALA A 124 4.31 5.56 -3.84
CA ALA A 124 4.82 4.40 -4.56
C ALA A 124 3.98 3.13 -4.31
N ILE A 125 3.55 2.92 -3.05
CA ILE A 125 2.63 1.83 -2.66
C ILE A 125 1.25 2.06 -3.31
N ALA A 126 0.70 3.27 -3.22
CA ALA A 126 -0.61 3.61 -3.78
C ALA A 126 -0.67 3.47 -5.30
N ASN A 127 0.45 3.64 -6.01
CA ASN A 127 0.52 3.40 -7.45
C ASN A 127 0.21 1.95 -7.84
N GLN A 128 0.34 1.01 -6.91
CA GLN A 128 0.07 -0.42 -7.15
C GLN A 128 -1.39 -0.80 -6.87
N LEU A 129 -2.19 0.10 -6.30
CA LEU A 129 -3.62 -0.10 -6.05
C LEU A 129 -4.45 0.16 -7.32
N ARG A 130 -4.52 -0.81 -8.22
CA ARG A 130 -5.06 -0.65 -9.58
C ARG A 130 -6.35 -1.46 -9.80
N TYR A 131 -6.34 -2.40 -10.72
CA TYR A 131 -7.41 -3.39 -10.95
C TYR A 131 -7.12 -4.67 -10.16
N PRO A 132 -8.02 -5.66 -10.07
CA PRO A 132 -7.75 -6.91 -9.38
C PRO A 132 -6.50 -7.64 -9.94
N ASN A 133 -5.45 -7.76 -9.11
CA ASN A 133 -4.22 -8.50 -9.39
C ASN A 133 -3.44 -8.71 -8.07
N ALA A 134 -2.45 -9.61 -8.08
CA ALA A 134 -1.65 -9.94 -6.91
C ALA A 134 -0.92 -8.75 -6.28
N HIS A 135 -0.40 -7.80 -7.09
CA HIS A 135 0.27 -6.61 -6.55
C HIS A 135 -0.74 -5.72 -5.82
N THR A 136 -1.90 -5.48 -6.44
CA THR A 136 -2.96 -4.68 -5.83
C THR A 136 -3.41 -5.29 -4.50
N HIS A 137 -3.54 -6.62 -4.43
CA HIS A 137 -3.84 -7.30 -3.18
C HIS A 137 -2.71 -7.10 -2.13
N TYR A 138 -1.47 -7.43 -2.50
CA TYR A 138 -0.32 -7.32 -1.58
C TYR A 138 -0.16 -5.90 -1.01
N PHE A 139 -0.15 -4.88 -1.88
CA PHE A 139 0.03 -3.49 -1.44
C PHE A 139 -1.19 -2.92 -0.70
N SER A 140 -2.40 -3.46 -0.95
CA SER A 140 -3.57 -3.16 -0.10
C SER A 140 -3.35 -3.66 1.32
N CYS A 141 -2.89 -4.91 1.47
CA CYS A 141 -2.54 -5.47 2.78
C CYS A 141 -1.39 -4.71 3.45
N VAL A 142 -0.37 -4.26 2.69
CA VAL A 142 0.72 -3.43 3.22
C VAL A 142 0.19 -2.14 3.84
N PHE A 143 -0.66 -1.38 3.13
CA PHE A 143 -1.21 -0.15 3.69
C PHE A 143 -1.98 -0.37 4.97
N LEU A 144 -2.85 -1.38 4.98
CA LEU A 144 -3.67 -1.68 6.14
C LEU A 144 -2.83 -2.19 7.32
N PHE A 145 -1.81 -2.99 7.04
CA PHE A 145 -0.86 -3.44 8.05
C PHE A 145 -0.07 -2.26 8.66
N LEU A 146 0.45 -1.35 7.82
CA LEU A 146 1.18 -0.17 8.28
C LEU A 146 0.28 0.76 9.10
N PHE A 147 -0.98 0.95 8.70
CA PHE A 147 -1.94 1.77 9.46
C PHE A 147 -2.24 1.16 10.83
N LEU A 148 -2.48 -0.16 10.88
CA LEU A 148 -2.85 -0.87 12.10
C LEU A 148 -1.70 -0.99 13.11
N ASN A 149 -0.47 -1.17 12.63
CA ASN A 149 0.70 -1.43 13.48
C ASN A 149 1.60 -0.20 13.66
N SER A 150 1.12 1.00 13.34
CA SER A 150 1.88 2.23 13.57
C SER A 150 1.54 2.84 14.93
N ASP A 151 2.58 3.19 15.69
CA ASP A 151 2.47 3.94 16.95
C ASP A 151 2.46 5.47 16.74
N HIS A 152 2.52 5.93 15.50
CA HIS A 152 2.61 7.35 15.16
C HIS A 152 1.41 7.80 14.33
N ASP A 153 0.54 8.63 14.92
CA ASP A 153 -0.62 9.23 14.26
C ASP A 153 -0.27 9.90 12.93
N ALA A 154 0.92 10.50 12.83
CA ALA A 154 1.39 11.11 11.58
C ALA A 154 1.49 10.12 10.41
N ILE A 155 1.80 8.85 10.66
CA ILE A 155 1.83 7.81 9.61
C ILE A 155 0.40 7.48 9.16
N GLN A 156 -0.52 7.31 10.10
CA GLN A 156 -1.93 7.03 9.84
C GLN A 156 -2.61 8.18 9.10
N GLU A 157 -2.31 9.42 9.49
CA GLU A 157 -2.77 10.62 8.81
C GLU A 157 -2.24 10.67 7.37
N GLN A 158 -0.94 10.45 7.16
CA GLN A 158 -0.35 10.48 5.82
C GLN A 158 -0.90 9.39 4.90
N ILE A 159 -1.08 8.16 5.39
CA ILE A 159 -1.73 7.08 4.64
C ILE A 159 -3.14 7.52 4.24
N THR A 160 -3.92 8.01 5.20
CA THR A 160 -5.29 8.48 4.96
C THR A 160 -5.33 9.58 3.91
N ARG A 161 -4.45 10.58 4.06
CA ARG A 161 -4.34 11.72 3.16
C ARG A 161 -4.05 11.28 1.72
N ILE A 162 -3.09 10.38 1.51
CA ILE A 162 -2.70 9.93 0.17
C ILE A 162 -3.83 9.14 -0.51
N LEU A 163 -4.49 8.25 0.25
CA LEU A 163 -5.64 7.52 -0.29
C LEU A 163 -6.79 8.48 -0.62
N PHE A 164 -7.03 9.46 0.25
CA PHE A 164 -8.11 10.44 0.10
C PHE A 164 -7.88 11.44 -1.04
N GLU A 165 -6.68 12.00 -1.17
CA GLU A 165 -6.32 12.92 -2.26
C GLU A 165 -6.61 12.29 -3.64
N ARG A 166 -6.32 10.99 -3.79
CA ARG A 166 -6.60 10.22 -5.01
C ARG A 166 -8.09 9.92 -5.24
N LEU A 167 -8.92 10.03 -4.20
CA LEU A 167 -10.38 9.83 -4.25
C LEU A 167 -11.16 11.13 -4.46
N VAL A 168 -10.60 12.27 -4.08
CA VAL A 168 -11.21 13.59 -4.35
C VAL A 168 -10.91 14.08 -5.76
N ALA A 169 -9.87 13.56 -6.41
CA ALA A 169 -9.55 13.83 -7.81
C ALA A 169 -10.69 13.42 -8.78
N LEU A 170 -10.65 13.93 -10.01
CA LEU A 170 -11.64 13.57 -11.04
C LEU A 170 -11.61 12.06 -11.35
N ARG A 171 -12.80 11.50 -11.59
CA ARG A 171 -13.00 10.10 -12.00
C ARG A 171 -12.29 9.80 -13.33
N PRO A 172 -11.91 8.54 -13.60
CA PRO A 172 -12.18 7.32 -12.83
C PRO A 172 -11.20 7.06 -11.68
N HIS A 173 -11.68 6.42 -10.60
CA HIS A 173 -10.83 5.99 -9.48
C HIS A 173 -10.37 4.53 -9.67
N PRO A 174 -9.12 4.20 -9.32
CA PRO A 174 -8.65 2.82 -9.31
C PRO A 174 -9.46 1.93 -8.36
N TRP A 175 -9.78 0.71 -8.79
CA TRP A 175 -10.58 -0.23 -8.00
C TRP A 175 -9.89 -0.59 -6.67
N GLY A 176 -8.60 -0.92 -6.69
CA GLY A 176 -7.83 -1.29 -5.50
C GLY A 176 -7.71 -0.16 -4.49
N LEU A 177 -7.68 1.09 -4.96
CA LEU A 177 -7.69 2.27 -4.11
C LEU A 177 -8.99 2.34 -3.32
N LEU A 178 -10.14 2.21 -4.00
CA LEU A 178 -11.46 2.20 -3.37
C LEU A 178 -11.57 1.05 -2.36
N ILE A 179 -11.19 -0.17 -2.74
CA ILE A 179 -11.25 -1.33 -1.85
C ILE A 179 -10.44 -1.11 -0.57
N THR A 180 -9.19 -0.65 -0.71
CA THR A 180 -8.29 -0.40 0.43
C THR A 180 -8.87 0.67 1.35
N PHE A 181 -9.36 1.78 0.78
CA PHE A 181 -9.93 2.87 1.56
C PHE A 181 -11.24 2.49 2.25
N ILE A 182 -12.12 1.75 1.58
CA ILE A 182 -13.37 1.26 2.18
C ILE A 182 -13.09 0.29 3.33
N GLU A 183 -12.11 -0.61 3.17
CA GLU A 183 -11.72 -1.54 4.23
C GLU A 183 -11.22 -0.76 5.46
N LEU A 184 -10.38 0.27 5.25
CA LEU A 184 -9.84 1.11 6.31
C LEU A 184 -10.95 1.78 7.14
N ILE A 185 -11.95 2.38 6.47
CA ILE A 185 -13.00 3.15 7.16
C ILE A 185 -14.15 2.29 7.73
N LYS A 186 -14.37 1.09 7.20
CA LYS A 186 -15.50 0.22 7.61
C LYS A 186 -15.11 -0.88 8.56
N ASN A 187 -13.89 -1.40 8.49
CA ASN A 187 -13.48 -2.48 9.37
C ASN A 187 -13.14 -1.89 10.75
N PRO A 188 -13.88 -2.27 11.82
CA PRO A 188 -13.70 -1.67 13.14
C PRO A 188 -12.32 -1.93 13.75
N VAL A 189 -11.58 -2.94 13.27
CA VAL A 189 -10.22 -3.25 13.74
C VAL A 189 -9.28 -2.05 13.59
N TYR A 190 -9.44 -1.23 12.56
CA TYR A 190 -8.59 -0.05 12.34
C TYR A 190 -8.97 1.15 13.20
N ASN A 191 -10.15 1.13 13.85
CA ASN A 191 -10.66 2.24 14.66
C ASN A 191 -10.53 3.62 13.97
N PHE A 192 -10.72 3.67 12.65
CA PHE A 192 -10.43 4.84 11.83
C PHE A 192 -11.08 6.14 12.35
N TRP A 193 -12.34 6.07 12.77
CA TRP A 193 -13.08 7.25 13.24
C TRP A 193 -12.69 7.74 14.64
N LYS A 194 -11.75 7.07 15.33
CA LYS A 194 -11.19 7.50 16.61
C LYS A 194 -10.17 8.63 16.44
N TYR A 195 -9.46 8.67 15.31
CA TYR A 195 -8.36 9.62 15.13
C TYR A 195 -8.85 11.04 14.89
N GLU A 196 -8.18 12.02 15.52
CA GLU A 196 -8.57 13.44 15.45
C GLU A 196 -8.53 14.00 14.03
N PHE A 197 -7.58 13.56 13.19
CA PHE A 197 -7.49 13.99 11.79
C PHE A 197 -8.73 13.63 10.97
N THR A 198 -9.54 12.66 11.40
CA THR A 198 -10.78 12.30 10.71
C THR A 198 -11.93 13.28 10.96
N ARG A 199 -11.80 14.10 12.01
CA ARG A 199 -12.80 15.08 12.48
C ARG A 199 -12.26 16.50 12.54
N CYS A 200 -11.10 16.75 11.92
CA CYS A 200 -10.46 18.07 11.94
C CYS A 200 -11.32 19.16 11.27
N ALA A 201 -12.18 18.78 10.33
CA ALA A 201 -13.17 19.67 9.71
C ALA A 201 -14.45 18.89 9.33
N PRO A 202 -15.66 19.48 9.52
CA PRO A 202 -16.93 18.83 9.13
C PRO A 202 -16.99 18.42 7.66
N GLU A 203 -16.31 19.16 6.78
CA GLU A 203 -16.22 18.88 5.35
C GLU A 203 -15.45 17.59 5.07
N ILE A 204 -14.35 17.36 5.79
CA ILE A 204 -13.52 16.17 5.65
C ILE A 204 -14.29 14.94 6.14
N GLU A 205 -14.96 15.04 7.29
CA GLU A 205 -15.81 13.99 7.84
C GLU A 205 -16.94 13.61 6.87
N ARG A 206 -17.64 14.61 6.32
CA ARG A 206 -18.70 14.39 5.32
C ARG A 206 -18.15 13.73 4.05
N LEU A 207 -16.98 14.12 3.58
CA LEU A 207 -16.36 13.51 2.40
C LEU A 207 -16.01 12.04 2.64
N PHE A 208 -15.46 11.68 3.81
CA PHE A 208 -15.22 10.30 4.17
C PHE A 208 -16.53 9.48 4.22
N GLN A 209 -17.58 10.04 4.80
CA GLN A 209 -18.88 9.39 4.86
C GLN A 209 -19.50 9.21 3.46
N ASN A 210 -19.34 10.19 2.57
CA ASN A 210 -19.82 10.11 1.19
C ASN A 210 -19.11 9.00 0.41
N VAL A 211 -17.80 8.84 0.55
CA VAL A 211 -17.07 7.73 -0.07
C VAL A 211 -17.53 6.39 0.50
N ALA A 212 -17.71 6.31 1.83
CA ALA A 212 -18.22 5.10 2.49
C ALA A 212 -19.58 4.65 1.97
N ASN A 213 -20.46 5.62 1.63
CA ASN A 213 -21.82 5.40 1.16
C ASN A 213 -21.88 5.15 -0.36
N THR A 214 -21.11 5.89 -1.16
CA THR A 214 -21.16 5.82 -2.65
C THR A 214 -20.67 4.47 -3.18
N CYS A 215 -19.71 3.83 -2.51
CA CYS A 215 -19.21 2.53 -2.94
C CYS A 215 -20.08 1.33 -2.50
N VAL A 216 -21.26 1.59 -1.91
CA VAL A 216 -22.24 0.56 -1.51
C VAL A 216 -23.27 0.32 -2.61
N THR A 217 -23.50 1.27 -3.52
CA THR A 217 -24.61 1.21 -4.48
C THR A 217 -24.27 0.57 -5.83
N ALA A 218 -23.03 0.13 -6.08
CA ALA A 218 -22.75 -0.78 -7.19
C ALA A 218 -23.14 -2.23 -6.81
N ARG A 219 -24.43 -2.48 -6.61
CA ARG A 219 -24.97 -3.83 -6.78
C ARG A 219 -24.95 -4.14 -8.29
N PRO A 220 -24.65 -5.38 -8.72
CA PRO A 220 -24.87 -5.77 -10.10
C PRO A 220 -26.35 -5.51 -10.40
N ALA A 221 -26.65 -4.90 -11.55
CA ALA A 221 -28.01 -4.77 -12.02
C ALA A 221 -28.63 -6.18 -12.05
N ASP A 222 -29.63 -6.41 -11.20
CA ASP A 222 -30.47 -7.59 -11.31
C ASP A 222 -31.02 -7.60 -12.73
N SER A 223 -30.62 -8.62 -13.50
CA SER A 223 -31.22 -8.92 -14.78
C SER A 223 -32.70 -9.19 -14.52
N GLU A 224 -33.54 -8.20 -14.81
CA GLU A 224 -34.97 -8.40 -15.00
C GLU A 224 -35.17 -9.43 -16.11
N ALA A 225 -35.31 -10.69 -15.71
CA ALA A 225 -35.94 -11.71 -16.52
C ALA A 225 -37.41 -11.32 -16.66
N SER A 226 -37.69 -10.50 -17.67
CA SER A 226 -39.05 -10.26 -18.13
C SER A 226 -39.60 -11.57 -18.65
N LYS A 227 -40.57 -12.13 -17.92
CA LYS A 227 -41.49 -13.14 -18.42
C LYS A 227 -42.36 -12.48 -19.49
N ALA A 228 -42.25 -12.96 -20.72
CA ALA A 228 -43.32 -13.01 -21.71
C ALA A 228 -43.00 -14.15 -22.68
#